data_AF-A0A920Q1M5-F1
#
_entry.id   AF-A0A920Q1M5-F1
#
_cell.length_a   1.000
_cell.length_b   1.000
_cell.length_c   1.000
_cell.angle_alpha   90.00
_cell.angle_beta   90.00
_cell.angle_gamma   90.00
#
_symmetry.space_group_name_H-M   'P 1'
#
loop_
_entity.id
_entity.type
_entity.pdbx_description
1 polymer ?
#
loop_
_entity_poly.entity_id
_entity_poly.type
_entity_poly.pdbx_seq_one_letter_code
_entity_poly.pdbx_strand_id
1 'polypeptide(L)'
;MSGSDTPQTPSKPRTLSEKVWDRTWCGHRRRTRPAVHDLHLIHEVTSPQAFDGLRMAGRRIRHPELTVATEDHNVPTPTSTSPSPIRSAAPRWRPSEPTATSSA
;
A
#
# COMPACT_ATOMS: atom_id res chain seq x y z
N MET A 1 47.75 13.72 -24.78
CA MET A 1 46.68 14.59 -25.31
C MET A 1 45.36 14.04 -24.79
N SER A 2 44.95 14.52 -23.62
CA SER A 2 43.80 15.42 -23.41
C SER A 2 42.46 14.69 -23.43
N GLY A 3 42.14 14.02 -22.32
CA GLY A 3 40.77 13.69 -21.95
C GLY A 3 40.27 14.81 -21.03
N SER A 4 39.36 15.62 -21.54
CA SER A 4 38.74 16.74 -20.83
C SER A 4 37.87 16.23 -19.68
N ASP A 5 38.38 16.31 -18.47
CA ASP A 5 37.62 16.09 -17.24
C ASP A 5 36.83 17.38 -16.95
N THR A 6 35.68 17.52 -17.59
CA THR A 6 34.79 18.67 -17.34
C THR A 6 34.22 18.53 -15.94
N PRO A 7 34.47 19.46 -15.00
CA PRO A 7 33.95 19.34 -13.65
C PRO A 7 32.41 19.36 -13.70
N GLN A 8 31.78 18.25 -13.30
CA GLN A 8 30.34 18.24 -13.02
C GLN A 8 30.09 19.27 -11.91
N THR A 9 29.31 20.30 -12.20
CA THR A 9 28.80 21.23 -11.18
C THR A 9 28.08 20.41 -10.11
N PRO A 10 28.42 20.57 -8.82
CA PRO A 10 27.76 19.81 -7.78
C PRO A 10 26.27 20.14 -7.81
N SER A 11 25.43 19.12 -8.04
CA SER A 11 23.98 19.27 -8.04
C SER A 11 23.55 19.93 -6.74
N LYS A 12 22.65 20.92 -6.81
CA LYS A 12 22.07 21.60 -5.65
C LYS A 12 21.83 20.60 -4.50
N PRO A 13 22.33 20.85 -3.28
CA PRO A 13 22.09 19.97 -2.14
C PRO A 13 20.58 19.72 -1.99
N ARG A 14 20.21 18.45 -1.96
CA ARG A 14 18.82 18.01 -1.74
C ARG A 14 18.64 17.42 -0.35
N THR A 15 17.50 17.68 0.26
CA THR A 15 17.08 17.04 1.51
C THR A 15 16.78 15.55 1.29
N LEU A 16 16.70 14.78 2.38
CA LEU A 16 16.32 13.37 2.29
C LEU A 16 14.89 13.21 1.71
N SER A 17 13.96 14.06 2.15
CA SER A 17 12.57 14.04 1.70
C SER A 17 12.45 14.29 0.20
N GLU A 18 13.21 15.26 -0.35
CA GLU A 18 13.25 15.54 -1.79
C GLU A 18 13.78 14.33 -2.57
N LYS A 19 14.84 13.68 -2.08
CA LYS A 19 15.39 12.49 -2.72
C LYS A 19 14.41 11.32 -2.74
N VAL A 20 13.68 11.09 -1.64
CA VAL A 20 12.67 10.04 -1.53
C VAL A 20 11.50 10.34 -2.46
N TRP A 21 10.99 11.57 -2.43
CA TRP A 21 9.88 12.01 -3.27
C TRP A 21 10.18 11.89 -4.76
N ASP A 22 11.36 12.37 -5.20
CA ASP A 22 11.79 12.27 -6.59
C ASP A 22 11.89 10.82 -7.06
N ARG A 23 12.19 9.88 -6.16
CA ARG A 23 12.35 8.45 -6.47
C ARG A 23 11.00 7.72 -6.52
N THR A 24 10.08 8.04 -5.62
CA THR A 24 8.74 7.40 -5.56
C THR A 24 7.78 8.00 -6.59
N TRP A 25 8.07 9.21 -7.08
CA TRP A 25 7.32 9.82 -8.17
C TRP A 25 7.63 9.12 -9.50
N CYS A 26 6.68 8.35 -10.02
CA CYS A 26 6.78 7.78 -11.36
C CYS A 26 6.88 8.90 -12.40
N GLY A 27 8.08 9.06 -12.96
CA GLY A 27 8.43 10.12 -13.89
C GLY A 27 7.49 10.21 -15.09
N HIS A 28 6.52 11.11 -15.01
CA HIS A 28 5.97 11.82 -16.16
C HIS A 28 5.23 13.08 -15.70
N ARG A 29 5.53 14.21 -16.34
CA ARG A 29 4.81 15.49 -16.20
C ARG A 29 3.36 15.44 -16.70
N ARG A 30 2.85 14.27 -17.10
CA ARG A 30 1.46 14.08 -17.46
C ARG A 30 0.67 13.85 -16.17
N ARG A 31 -0.17 14.83 -15.83
CA ARG A 31 -1.07 14.91 -14.65
C ARG A 31 -2.02 13.72 -14.42
N THR A 32 -1.88 12.62 -15.16
CA THR A 32 -2.89 11.57 -15.31
C THR A 32 -2.49 10.23 -14.72
N ARG A 33 -1.32 10.08 -14.09
CA ARG A 33 -0.98 8.87 -13.35
C ARG A 33 -0.95 9.14 -11.84
N PRO A 34 -1.67 8.34 -11.02
CA PRO A 34 -1.59 8.43 -9.57
C PRO A 34 -0.15 8.19 -9.08
N ALA A 35 0.19 8.78 -7.93
CA ALA A 35 1.39 8.41 -7.20
C ALA A 35 1.38 6.91 -6.92
N VAL A 36 2.56 6.27 -6.97
CA VAL A 36 2.73 4.89 -6.56
C VAL A 36 2.97 4.90 -5.04
N HIS A 37 2.23 4.04 -4.33
CA HIS A 37 2.35 3.89 -2.89
C HIS A 37 2.98 2.53 -2.61
N ASP A 38 4.10 2.53 -1.88
CA ASP A 38 4.83 1.31 -1.52
C ASP A 38 4.22 0.58 -0.30
N LEU A 39 3.40 1.29 0.48
CA LEU A 39 2.69 0.77 1.66
C LEU A 39 1.43 1.60 1.90
N HIS A 40 0.33 0.92 2.21
CA HIS A 40 -0.93 1.51 2.61
C HIS A 40 -1.30 0.99 4.00
N LEU A 41 -1.12 1.85 5.01
CA LEU A 41 -1.50 1.55 6.40
C LEU A 41 -2.94 2.01 6.64
N ILE A 42 -3.75 1.11 7.16
CA ILE A 42 -5.16 1.35 7.46
C ILE A 42 -5.47 0.91 8.89
N HIS A 43 -6.43 1.59 9.54
CA HIS A 43 -6.86 1.28 10.90
C HIS A 43 -8.38 1.24 11.03
N GLU A 44 -8.91 0.58 12.06
CA GLU A 44 -10.33 0.23 12.20
C GLU A 44 -11.30 1.42 12.33
N VAL A 45 -10.80 2.62 12.65
CA VAL A 45 -11.65 3.79 12.90
C VAL A 45 -12.05 4.50 11.60
N THR A 46 -11.10 4.81 10.73
CA THR A 46 -11.37 5.64 9.53
C THR A 46 -11.50 4.81 8.26
N SER A 47 -10.92 3.62 8.24
CA SER A 47 -10.86 2.79 7.03
C SER A 47 -12.22 2.25 6.60
N PRO A 48 -13.15 1.84 7.50
CA PRO A 48 -14.46 1.36 7.07
C PRO A 48 -15.18 2.34 6.13
N GLN A 49 -15.12 3.64 6.43
CA GLN A 49 -15.70 4.69 5.58
C GLN A 49 -15.06 4.74 4.18
N ALA A 50 -13.73 4.62 4.08
CA ALA A 50 -13.05 4.60 2.79
C ALA A 50 -13.39 3.34 1.95
N PHE A 51 -13.52 2.18 2.61
CA PHE A 51 -13.92 0.93 1.97
C PHE A 51 -15.37 0.94 1.51
N ASP A 52 -16.27 1.61 2.23
CA ASP A 52 -17.64 1.85 1.80
C ASP A 52 -17.69 2.67 0.52
N GLY A 53 -16.88 3.74 0.44
CA GLY A 53 -16.72 4.52 -0.79
C GLY A 53 -16.22 3.67 -1.97
N LEU A 54 -15.26 2.77 -1.74
CA LEU A 54 -14.80 1.82 -2.77
C LEU A 54 -15.92 0.89 -3.23
N ARG A 55 -16.71 0.35 -2.29
CA ARG A 55 -17.82 -0.57 -2.60
C ARG A 55 -18.94 0.12 -3.38
N MET A 56 -19.33 1.33 -2.98
CA MET A 56 -20.32 2.15 -3.68
C MET A 56 -19.88 2.48 -5.10
N ALA A 57 -18.58 2.71 -5.31
CA ALA A 57 -18.00 2.93 -6.63
C ALA A 57 -17.76 1.63 -7.43
N GLY A 58 -18.05 0.46 -6.88
CA GLY A 58 -17.77 -0.84 -7.52
C GLY A 58 -16.27 -1.13 -7.70
N ARG A 59 -15.40 -0.50 -6.90
CA ARG A 59 -13.94 -0.58 -7.02
C ARG A 59 -13.36 -1.53 -5.98
N ARG A 60 -12.28 -2.22 -6.36
CA ARG A 60 -11.47 -3.05 -5.46
C ARG A 60 -10.19 -2.34 -5.07
N ILE A 61 -9.58 -2.76 -3.96
CA ILE A 61 -8.21 -2.36 -3.63
C ILE A 61 -7.28 -2.85 -4.74
N ARG A 62 -6.40 -1.97 -5.21
CA ARG A 62 -5.52 -2.24 -6.35
C ARG A 62 -4.33 -3.14 -5.99
N HIS A 63 -3.74 -2.91 -4.81
CA HIS A 63 -2.58 -3.64 -4.28
C HIS A 63 -2.85 -4.12 -2.85
N PRO A 64 -3.68 -5.17 -2.67
CA PRO A 64 -3.96 -5.71 -1.34
C PRO A 64 -2.71 -6.18 -0.59
N GLU A 65 -1.69 -6.66 -1.32
CA GLU A 65 -0.40 -7.10 -0.80
C GLU A 65 0.43 -5.97 -0.17
N LEU A 66 0.17 -4.72 -0.56
CA LEU A 66 0.79 -3.52 0.03
C LEU A 66 -0.10 -2.87 1.08
N THR A 67 -1.25 -3.48 1.42
CA THR A 67 -2.21 -2.92 2.39
C THR A 67 -2.13 -3.68 3.70
N VAL A 68 -1.75 -3.00 4.77
CA VAL A 68 -1.65 -3.57 6.13
C VAL A 68 -2.68 -2.90 7.03
N ALA A 69 -3.51 -3.73 7.66
CA ALA A 69 -4.56 -3.29 8.57
C ALA A 69 -4.16 -3.50 10.03
N THR A 70 -4.43 -2.50 10.87
CA THR A 70 -4.31 -2.59 12.32
C THR A 70 -5.68 -2.45 12.97
N GLU A 71 -5.89 -3.19 14.07
CA GLU A 71 -6.99 -2.99 15.01
C GLU A 71 -6.33 -2.61 16.35
N ASP A 72 -6.27 -1.32 16.69
CA ASP A 72 -5.43 -0.83 17.80
C ASP A 72 -6.08 0.21 18.72
N HIS A 73 -7.16 0.85 18.29
CA HIS A 73 -7.87 1.91 19.01
C HIS A 73 -9.12 1.39 19.75
N ASN A 74 -9.88 0.47 19.15
CA ASN A 74 -11.19 0.01 19.64
C ASN A 74 -11.21 -1.48 19.99
N VAL A 75 -10.04 -2.10 20.08
CA VAL A 75 -9.94 -3.51 20.49
C VAL A 75 -10.12 -3.59 22.01
N PRO A 76 -11.20 -4.23 22.52
CA PRO A 76 -11.41 -4.34 23.94
C PRO A 76 -10.33 -5.22 24.55
N THR A 77 -9.80 -4.80 25.70
CA THR A 77 -8.89 -5.61 26.49
C THR A 77 -9.60 -6.91 26.90
N PRO A 78 -9.04 -8.10 26.62
CA PRO A 78 -9.62 -9.35 27.08
C PRO A 78 -9.76 -9.36 28.60
N THR A 79 -10.94 -9.74 29.09
CA THR A 79 -11.17 -10.10 30.49
C THR A 79 -11.30 -11.62 30.59
N SER A 80 -11.09 -12.20 31.78
CA SER A 80 -11.12 -13.66 31.98
C SER A 80 -12.45 -14.33 31.57
N THR A 81 -13.52 -13.55 31.45
CA THR A 81 -14.88 -14.04 31.14
C THR A 81 -15.28 -13.82 29.67
N SER A 82 -14.52 -13.03 28.90
CA SER A 82 -14.81 -12.75 27.50
C SER A 82 -13.64 -13.16 26.60
N PRO A 83 -13.78 -14.21 25.78
CA PRO A 83 -12.75 -14.56 24.82
C PRO A 83 -12.60 -13.44 23.77
N SER A 84 -11.37 -12.98 23.53
CA SER A 84 -11.10 -12.05 22.41
C SER A 84 -11.45 -12.72 21.08
N PRO A 85 -12.29 -12.11 20.24
CA PRO A 85 -12.65 -12.68 18.93
C PRO A 85 -11.46 -12.82 17.97
N ILE A 86 -10.38 -12.07 18.23
CA ILE A 86 -9.20 -11.96 17.34
C ILE A 86 -8.24 -13.16 17.47
N ARG A 87 -8.37 -14.01 18.50
CA ARG A 87 -7.38 -15.09 18.75
C ARG A 87 -7.51 -16.32 17.83
N SER A 88 -8.48 -16.35 16.90
CA SER A 88 -8.79 -17.53 16.07
C SER A 88 -8.39 -17.43 14.58
N ALA A 89 -7.88 -16.31 14.09
CA ALA A 89 -7.59 -16.15 12.66
C ALA A 89 -6.09 -16.17 12.36
N ALA A 90 -5.49 -17.36 12.31
CA ALA A 90 -4.28 -17.52 11.51
C ALA A 90 -4.66 -17.32 10.03
N PRO A 91 -3.99 -16.45 9.25
CA PRO A 91 -4.37 -16.20 7.88
C PRO A 91 -3.92 -17.39 7.02
N ARG A 92 -4.78 -18.41 6.88
CA ARG A 92 -4.60 -19.40 5.82
C ARG A 92 -5.18 -18.82 4.54
N TRP A 93 -4.42 -17.94 3.89
CA TRP A 93 -4.69 -17.56 2.51
C TRP A 93 -4.62 -18.82 1.63
N ARG A 94 -5.75 -19.22 1.03
CA ARG A 94 -5.82 -20.24 -0.02
C ARG A 94 -6.15 -19.54 -1.33
N PRO A 95 -5.25 -19.49 -2.32
CA PRO A 95 -5.63 -19.07 -3.65
C PRO A 95 -6.59 -20.12 -4.24
N SER A 96 -7.70 -19.67 -4.81
CA SER A 96 -8.58 -20.51 -5.62
C SER A 96 -7.84 -20.94 -6.90
N GLU A 97 -7.79 -22.23 -7.18
CA GLU A 97 -7.29 -22.74 -8.47
C GLU A 97 -8.16 -22.22 -9.63
N PRO A 98 -7.58 -21.90 -10.80
CA PRO A 98 -8.36 -21.54 -11.95
C PRO A 98 -9.12 -22.76 -12.49
N THR A 99 -10.45 -22.68 -12.50
CA THR A 99 -11.32 -23.66 -13.15
C THR A 99 -11.00 -23.68 -14.65
N ALA A 100 -10.35 -24.76 -15.12
CA ALA A 100 -10.19 -25.01 -16.54
C ALA A 100 -11.58 -25.22 -17.16
N THR A 101 -11.97 -24.35 -18.09
CA THR A 101 -13.15 -24.57 -18.93
C THR A 101 -12.80 -25.66 -19.94
N SER A 102 -13.46 -26.81 -19.86
CA SER A 102 -13.43 -27.82 -20.91
C SER A 102 -14.53 -27.49 -21.91
N SER A 103 -14.13 -27.07 -23.13
CA SER A 103 -14.99 -27.15 -24.31
C SER A 103 -14.82 -28.53 -24.93
N ALA A 104 -15.94 -29.20 -25.14
CA ALA A 104 -16.14 -30.21 -26.18
C ALA A 104 -17.13 -29.63 -27.20
#